data_AF-V2XLG5-F1
#
_entry.id   AF-V2XLG5-F1
#
_cell.length_a   1.000
_cell.length_b   1.000
_cell.length_c   1.000
_cell.angle_alpha   90.00
_cell.angle_beta   90.00
_cell.angle_gamma   90.00
#
_symmetry.space_group_name_H-M   'P 1'
#
loop_
_entity.id
_entity.type
_entity.pdbx_description
1 polymer ?
#
loop_
_entity_poly.entity_id
_entity_poly.type
_entity_poly.pdbx_seq_one_letter_code
_entity_poly.pdbx_strand_id
1 'polypeptide(L)'
;MVSIFSVVLDPSSLGAIQHSFSSSSPVSESETGSEHSCSSSSSNTVDAENFPLPQSYVQLNPKLLNADLIKDLYESHAQDGLLGLCLTESRISEGTHWSAKRWNQYEYLLSTAPQGNFPIQAPRDDADILLIFSVALLRPIIAFAYQDGSSLYILERPPIAFSPTSLTSCYNPPSQPSNATLEPENAVGNIPSLEEWSRLWTIWDLVTLKMIPQEMLHQKPIDLRHKCLFYIGHIPTFLDMLLSRAIGGEATEPKYFWNIFERGIDPHVDDPDHCHNHSEVPERDEDWPSLETIITFRDGVRARLARLYDELNTGKRRLTRNIARTLVMTHEHEGFHVETLLYMLIQRGGTGTLPPLGFTIPPWTALAEQFNQIPPPSTPYATVGPAEIVLGHQDSEGDDDGELKFEVQDHEYGWDNESPPRSVSVGAFRAEWRPVTNAEFEVFWRDCQGKVPMPESWVEEDGELQVRTLYGPVPMHVAQHWPVLTSYDDLAAYAQSKGGRLPTEPELRLFLDTYDVGFEGGASLGFRHWHPVPATAGLDANEGRGSNGAVWEWTSTVFDGHEGLVPTKLFTGYSTDFFDTKHQVVLGASYATIPRLARRTVRNFYQHNYPYPWVSARVVYDL
;
A
#
# COMPACT_ATOMS: atom_id res chain seq x y z
N MET A 1 49.01 -16.49 4.69
CA MET A 1 49.82 -17.64 5.13
C MET A 1 49.00 -18.36 6.20
N VAL A 2 48.81 -19.68 6.07
CA VAL A 2 47.99 -20.61 6.90
C VAL A 2 46.48 -20.49 6.62
N SER A 3 45.76 -21.36 5.88
CA SER A 3 45.63 -22.84 5.76
C SER A 3 44.52 -23.44 6.66
N ILE A 4 43.80 -24.45 6.10
CA ILE A 4 42.93 -25.51 6.70
C ILE A 4 41.41 -25.28 6.50
N PHE A 5 40.57 -26.17 5.94
CA PHE A 5 40.68 -27.47 5.23
C PHE A 5 39.36 -27.73 4.46
N SER A 6 39.43 -28.35 3.29
CA SER A 6 38.31 -29.00 2.58
C SER A 6 38.18 -30.47 3.00
N VAL A 7 36.95 -31.01 3.05
CA VAL A 7 36.70 -32.47 2.98
C VAL A 7 35.48 -32.72 2.09
N VAL A 8 35.62 -33.65 1.14
CA VAL A 8 34.61 -34.12 0.18
C VAL A 8 34.64 -35.67 0.17
N LEU A 9 33.45 -36.27 0.00
CA LEU A 9 33.07 -37.68 -0.34
C LEU A 9 33.14 -38.72 0.80
N ASP A 10 32.23 -39.70 0.93
CA ASP A 10 31.50 -40.51 -0.07
C ASP A 10 30.25 -41.24 0.57
N PRO A 11 29.31 -41.83 -0.21
CA PRO A 11 28.04 -42.41 0.24
C PRO A 11 28.08 -43.94 0.44
N SER A 12 26.95 -44.49 0.89
CA SER A 12 26.51 -45.91 0.92
C SER A 12 26.59 -46.70 2.24
N SER A 13 25.41 -47.04 2.77
CA SER A 13 25.00 -48.37 3.32
C SER A 13 23.59 -48.23 3.94
N LEU A 14 22.52 -48.64 3.26
CA LEU A 14 21.82 -49.93 3.39
C LEU A 14 21.32 -50.28 4.81
N GLY A 15 20.00 -50.29 4.97
CA GLY A 15 19.29 -50.86 6.11
C GLY A 15 17.77 -50.89 5.86
N ALA A 16 17.30 -51.93 5.17
CA ALA A 16 15.90 -52.19 4.87
C ALA A 16 15.13 -52.73 6.10
N ILE A 17 13.88 -52.31 6.30
CA ILE A 17 12.87 -53.08 7.04
C ILE A 17 11.56 -53.05 6.25
N GLN A 18 11.19 -54.22 5.73
CA GLN A 18 9.87 -54.55 5.19
C GLN A 18 8.89 -54.81 6.34
N HIS A 19 7.63 -54.38 6.20
CA HIS A 19 6.52 -55.16 6.75
C HIS A 19 5.33 -55.21 5.79
N SER A 20 4.79 -56.42 5.74
CA SER A 20 3.94 -57.06 4.76
C SER A 20 2.45 -56.69 4.84
N PHE A 21 1.81 -56.63 3.68
CA PHE A 21 0.37 -56.79 3.50
C PHE A 21 -0.10 -58.22 3.81
N SER A 22 -1.29 -58.36 4.40
CA SER A 22 -2.09 -59.58 4.33
C SER A 22 -3.56 -59.24 4.08
N SER A 23 -4.08 -59.82 2.99
CA SER A 23 -5.46 -59.78 2.51
C SER A 23 -6.35 -60.81 3.19
N SER A 24 -7.63 -60.49 3.38
CA SER A 24 -8.72 -61.47 3.39
C SER A 24 -10.02 -60.84 2.83
N SER A 25 -10.68 -61.57 1.93
CA SER A 25 -12.02 -61.32 1.36
C SER A 25 -12.97 -62.46 1.82
N PRO A 26 -14.22 -62.62 1.33
CA PRO A 26 -15.33 -61.69 1.03
C PRO A 26 -16.63 -62.12 1.76
N VAL A 27 -17.70 -61.29 1.85
CA VAL A 27 -19.13 -61.72 1.84
C VAL A 27 -20.03 -60.54 1.42
N SER A 28 -21.08 -60.92 0.68
CA SER A 28 -22.11 -60.23 -0.11
C SER A 28 -23.15 -59.34 0.58
N GLU A 29 -23.65 -58.38 -0.22
CA GLU A 29 -25.02 -57.84 -0.39
C GLU A 29 -25.89 -57.49 0.85
N SER A 30 -26.24 -56.20 0.96
CA SER A 30 -27.66 -55.79 0.90
C SER A 30 -27.79 -54.28 0.62
N GLU A 31 -28.73 -53.98 -0.26
CA GLU A 31 -29.16 -52.65 -0.69
C GLU A 31 -29.79 -51.86 0.46
N THR A 32 -29.39 -50.59 0.62
CA THR A 32 -30.31 -49.48 0.90
C THR A 32 -29.71 -48.19 0.33
N GLY A 33 -30.36 -47.66 -0.71
CA GLY A 33 -30.05 -46.35 -1.23
C GLY A 33 -30.52 -45.26 -0.25
N SER A 34 -29.63 -44.30 0.03
CA SER A 34 -30.04 -42.96 0.44
C SER A 34 -29.25 -41.95 -0.38
N GLU A 35 -29.94 -41.35 -1.34
CA GLU A 35 -29.50 -40.13 -2.01
C GLU A 35 -29.38 -39.02 -0.94
N HIS A 36 -28.15 -38.75 -0.49
CA HIS A 36 -27.84 -37.50 0.19
C HIS A 36 -27.72 -36.41 -0.87
N SER A 37 -28.86 -35.79 -1.19
CA SER A 37 -28.88 -34.45 -1.75
C SER A 37 -28.31 -33.48 -0.71
N CYS A 38 -27.05 -33.11 -0.86
CA CYS A 38 -26.49 -31.94 -0.18
C CYS A 38 -27.09 -30.69 -0.84
N SER A 39 -28.30 -30.31 -0.41
CA SER A 39 -28.75 -28.93 -0.55
C SER A 39 -28.17 -28.13 0.61
N SER A 40 -26.95 -27.62 0.46
CA SER A 40 -26.48 -26.52 1.29
C SER A 40 -27.25 -25.27 0.87
N SER A 41 -28.31 -24.93 1.62
CA SER A 41 -28.89 -23.60 1.57
C SER A 41 -27.84 -22.61 2.10
N SER A 42 -27.15 -21.92 1.20
CA SER A 42 -26.32 -20.77 1.55
C SER A 42 -27.21 -19.70 2.17
N SER A 43 -27.14 -19.51 3.49
CA SER A 43 -27.76 -18.33 4.10
C SER A 43 -26.96 -17.11 3.64
N ASN A 44 -27.58 -16.22 2.86
CA ASN A 44 -27.00 -14.95 2.39
C ASN A 44 -26.87 -13.91 3.53
N THR A 45 -26.47 -14.34 4.73
CA THR A 45 -26.48 -13.53 5.95
C THR A 45 -25.18 -13.78 6.71
N VAL A 46 -24.45 -12.69 7.02
CA VAL A 46 -23.25 -12.76 7.86
C VAL A 46 -23.61 -13.25 9.26
N ASP A 47 -22.96 -14.32 9.71
CA ASP A 47 -23.08 -14.81 11.10
C ASP A 47 -22.53 -13.75 12.07
N ALA A 48 -23.38 -13.28 12.98
CA ALA A 48 -23.08 -12.20 13.91
C ALA A 48 -22.05 -12.57 15.01
N GLU A 49 -21.65 -13.84 15.12
CA GLU A 49 -20.80 -14.31 16.23
C GLU A 49 -19.34 -13.84 16.14
N ASN A 50 -18.85 -13.46 14.96
CA ASN A 50 -17.46 -12.97 14.76
C ASN A 50 -17.39 -11.61 14.03
N PHE A 51 -18.50 -10.87 14.00
CA PHE A 51 -18.60 -9.61 13.28
C PHE A 51 -18.74 -8.44 14.27
N PRO A 52 -17.93 -7.36 14.16
CA PRO A 52 -18.07 -6.19 15.01
C PRO A 52 -19.30 -5.38 14.58
N LEU A 53 -20.48 -5.75 15.07
CA LEU A 53 -21.72 -5.01 14.79
C LEU A 53 -21.73 -3.69 15.59
N PRO A 54 -21.98 -2.54 14.95
CA PRO A 54 -22.23 -1.30 15.67
C PRO A 54 -23.41 -1.44 16.62
N GLN A 55 -23.32 -0.77 17.78
CA GLN A 55 -24.45 -0.63 18.71
C GLN A 55 -25.37 0.53 18.33
N SER A 56 -24.91 1.42 17.44
CA SER A 56 -25.66 2.57 16.97
C SER A 56 -25.66 2.66 15.45
N TYR A 57 -26.84 2.95 14.90
CA TYR A 57 -27.08 3.11 13.48
C TYR A 57 -27.71 4.46 13.19
N VAL A 58 -27.17 5.18 12.22
CA VAL A 58 -27.73 6.42 11.69
C VAL A 58 -28.27 6.15 10.30
N GLN A 59 -29.51 6.58 10.05
CA GLN A 59 -30.06 6.62 8.71
C GLN A 59 -30.04 8.05 8.17
N LEU A 60 -29.52 8.20 6.95
CA LEU A 60 -29.44 9.47 6.24
C LEU A 60 -29.88 9.32 4.79
N ASN A 61 -30.48 10.36 4.23
CA ASN A 61 -30.66 10.46 2.78
C ASN A 61 -29.29 10.70 2.13
N PRO A 62 -28.85 9.91 1.12
CA PRO A 62 -27.55 10.07 0.48
C PRO A 62 -27.27 11.51 0.01
N LYS A 63 -28.31 12.25 -0.43
CA LYS A 63 -28.21 13.64 -0.92
C LYS A 63 -27.82 14.65 0.16
N LEU A 64 -27.91 14.28 1.43
CA LEU A 64 -27.52 15.13 2.57
C LEU A 64 -26.10 14.84 3.04
N LEU A 65 -25.50 13.73 2.60
CA LEU A 65 -24.20 13.28 3.08
C LEU A 65 -23.09 14.24 2.64
N ASN A 66 -22.29 14.69 3.60
CA ASN A 66 -21.07 15.46 3.39
C ASN A 66 -20.10 15.18 4.54
N ALA A 67 -18.84 15.59 4.38
CA ALA A 67 -17.77 15.23 5.30
C ALA A 67 -17.98 15.77 6.73
N ASP A 68 -18.41 17.03 6.88
CA ASP A 68 -18.66 17.62 8.18
C ASP A 68 -19.81 16.90 8.90
N LEU A 69 -20.93 16.69 8.20
CA LEU A 69 -22.08 16.01 8.78
C LEU A 69 -21.74 14.58 9.24
N ILE A 70 -21.06 13.76 8.43
CA ILE A 70 -20.73 12.40 8.84
C ILE A 70 -19.70 12.36 9.97
N LYS A 71 -18.76 13.31 9.98
CA LYS A 71 -17.81 13.47 11.07
C LYS A 71 -18.53 13.75 12.40
N ASP A 72 -19.45 14.70 12.41
CA ASP A 72 -20.20 15.09 13.61
C ASP A 72 -21.18 13.99 14.08
N LEU A 73 -21.81 13.29 13.13
CA LEU A 73 -22.65 12.13 13.43
C LEU A 73 -21.84 10.98 14.05
N TYR A 74 -20.65 10.72 13.52
CA TYR A 74 -19.74 9.74 14.08
C TYR A 74 -19.31 10.12 15.50
N GLU A 75 -18.88 11.37 15.72
CA GLU A 75 -18.47 11.86 17.04
C GLU A 75 -19.62 11.81 18.07
N SER A 76 -20.85 12.00 17.62
CA SER A 76 -22.03 12.00 18.50
C SER A 76 -22.56 10.60 18.84
N HIS A 77 -22.45 9.64 17.92
CA HIS A 77 -23.20 8.39 18.01
C HIS A 77 -22.37 7.12 17.89
N ALA A 78 -21.10 7.18 17.45
CA ALA A 78 -20.27 5.99 17.42
C ALA A 78 -20.10 5.41 18.83
N GLN A 79 -20.25 4.10 18.95
CA GLN A 79 -20.06 3.36 20.20
C GLN A 79 -19.03 2.28 19.96
N ASP A 80 -18.12 2.11 20.92
CA ASP A 80 -16.96 1.20 20.81
C ASP A 80 -16.14 1.42 19.52
N GLY A 81 -16.10 2.65 19.03
CA GLY A 81 -15.36 3.04 17.82
C GLY A 81 -16.06 2.68 16.50
N LEU A 82 -17.35 2.35 16.53
CA LEU A 82 -18.10 1.92 15.33
C LEU A 82 -19.41 2.68 15.17
N LEU A 83 -19.77 2.97 13.92
CA LEU A 83 -21.07 3.53 13.53
C LEU A 83 -21.62 2.79 12.32
N GLY A 84 -22.87 2.35 12.38
CA GLY A 84 -23.60 1.87 11.20
C GLY A 84 -24.25 3.05 10.47
N LEU A 85 -23.84 3.35 9.24
CA LEU A 85 -24.46 4.39 8.41
C LEU A 85 -25.34 3.76 7.33
N CYS A 86 -26.65 3.87 7.49
CA CYS A 86 -27.64 3.47 6.49
C CYS A 86 -27.98 4.65 5.56
N LEU A 87 -27.63 4.53 4.29
CA LEU A 87 -27.94 5.50 3.25
C LEU A 87 -29.13 5.00 2.42
N THR A 88 -30.23 5.75 2.45
CA THR A 88 -31.44 5.43 1.68
C THR A 88 -32.24 6.67 1.33
N GLU A 89 -32.80 6.72 0.12
CA GLU A 89 -33.71 7.81 -0.27
C GLU A 89 -35.06 7.73 0.47
N SER A 90 -35.47 6.52 0.84
CA SER A 90 -36.75 6.27 1.53
C SER A 90 -36.57 6.39 3.04
N ARG A 91 -37.19 7.40 3.66
CA ARG A 91 -37.18 7.55 5.13
C ARG A 91 -37.90 6.36 5.76
N ILE A 92 -37.23 5.62 6.63
CA ILE A 92 -37.88 4.57 7.43
C ILE A 92 -38.85 5.27 8.38
N SER A 93 -40.06 4.73 8.54
CA SER A 93 -41.02 5.29 9.48
C SER A 93 -40.47 5.24 10.91
N GLU A 94 -40.66 6.30 11.68
CA GLU A 94 -40.38 6.30 13.12
C GLU A 94 -41.15 5.16 13.81
N GLY A 95 -40.50 4.46 14.75
CA GLY A 95 -41.04 3.23 15.33
C GLY A 95 -40.20 2.71 16.48
N THR A 96 -40.46 1.48 16.92
CA THR A 96 -39.95 0.88 18.17
C THR A 96 -38.42 0.94 18.34
N HIS A 97 -37.67 1.08 17.24
CA HIS A 97 -36.20 1.09 17.25
C HIS A 97 -35.55 2.29 16.56
N TRP A 98 -36.33 3.19 15.92
CA TRP A 98 -35.79 4.35 15.20
C TRP A 98 -36.41 5.63 15.75
N SER A 99 -35.56 6.57 16.13
CA SER A 99 -35.96 7.88 16.65
C SER A 99 -35.43 9.01 15.76
N ALA A 100 -36.29 9.96 15.42
CA ALA A 100 -35.84 11.15 14.72
C ALA A 100 -34.97 12.03 15.60
N LYS A 101 -33.86 12.49 15.03
CA LYS A 101 -32.91 13.40 15.63
C LYS A 101 -32.63 14.54 14.66
N ARG A 102 -32.05 15.61 15.21
CA ARG A 102 -31.65 16.78 14.43
C ARG A 102 -30.28 17.23 14.88
N TRP A 103 -29.43 17.55 13.91
CA TRP A 103 -28.14 18.17 14.13
C TRP A 103 -28.02 19.36 13.18
N ASN A 104 -27.89 20.57 13.72
CA ASN A 104 -28.05 21.82 12.97
C ASN A 104 -29.35 21.85 12.14
N GLN A 105 -29.21 21.89 10.81
CA GLN A 105 -30.33 21.90 9.86
C GLN A 105 -30.69 20.51 9.33
N TYR A 106 -29.93 19.47 9.67
CA TYR A 106 -30.08 18.13 9.12
C TYR A 106 -30.95 17.26 10.04
N GLU A 107 -31.96 16.60 9.46
CA GLU A 107 -32.73 15.55 10.11
C GLU A 107 -32.17 14.17 9.73
N TYR A 108 -32.07 13.29 10.72
CA TYR A 108 -31.64 11.90 10.55
C TYR A 108 -32.39 11.00 11.54
N LEU A 109 -32.38 9.68 11.30
CA LEU A 109 -32.90 8.71 12.27
C LEU A 109 -31.75 8.02 12.98
N LEU A 110 -31.93 7.74 14.27
CA LEU A 110 -31.00 7.01 15.10
C LEU A 110 -31.67 5.75 15.64
N SER A 111 -30.96 4.62 15.54
CA SER A 111 -31.32 3.34 16.17
C SER A 111 -30.19 2.82 17.03
N THR A 112 -30.55 2.19 18.15
CA THR A 112 -29.63 1.44 19.02
C THR A 112 -29.92 -0.07 19.00
N ALA A 113 -30.73 -0.54 18.05
CA ALA A 113 -31.04 -1.95 17.88
C ALA A 113 -30.15 -2.55 16.77
N PRO A 114 -29.56 -3.74 16.96
CA PRO A 114 -28.83 -4.40 15.89
C PRO A 114 -29.76 -4.70 14.71
N GLN A 115 -29.34 -4.35 13.51
CA GLN A 115 -30.02 -4.71 12.27
C GLN A 115 -29.83 -6.22 12.03
N GLY A 116 -30.92 -6.97 11.88
CA GLY A 116 -30.90 -8.44 11.97
C GLY A 116 -30.68 -9.20 10.65
N ASN A 117 -30.52 -8.53 9.50
CA ASN A 117 -30.23 -9.19 8.22
C ASN A 117 -29.42 -8.26 7.30
N PHE A 118 -28.18 -8.63 7.00
CA PHE A 118 -27.31 -7.91 6.08
C PHE A 118 -27.20 -8.70 4.77
N PRO A 119 -27.80 -8.24 3.66
CA PRO A 119 -27.56 -8.85 2.36
C PRO A 119 -26.12 -8.57 1.95
N ILE A 120 -25.39 -9.63 1.61
CA ILE A 120 -24.02 -9.51 1.14
C ILE A 120 -24.07 -9.22 -0.36
N GLN A 121 -24.10 -7.95 -0.71
CA GLN A 121 -23.80 -7.48 -2.06
C GLN A 121 -22.61 -6.53 -1.97
N ALA A 122 -21.70 -6.63 -2.94
CA ALA A 122 -20.62 -5.67 -3.09
C ALA A 122 -21.22 -4.24 -3.09
N PRO A 123 -20.53 -3.26 -2.46
CA PRO A 123 -21.03 -1.90 -2.42
C PRO A 123 -21.08 -1.43 -3.87
N ARG A 124 -22.01 -0.53 -4.21
CA ARG A 124 -21.84 0.23 -5.44
C ARG A 124 -20.52 0.99 -5.30
N ASP A 125 -19.70 1.01 -6.35
CA ASP A 125 -18.48 1.83 -6.42
C ASP A 125 -18.90 3.31 -6.41
N ASP A 126 -19.35 3.79 -5.25
CA ASP A 126 -19.78 5.16 -5.03
C ASP A 126 -18.55 5.96 -4.58
N ALA A 127 -17.66 6.23 -5.55
CA ALA A 127 -16.43 6.99 -5.36
C ALA A 127 -16.66 8.27 -4.53
N ASP A 128 -17.76 8.98 -4.79
CA ASP A 128 -18.16 10.19 -4.05
C ASP A 128 -18.36 9.94 -2.54
N ILE A 129 -18.97 8.81 -2.17
CA ILE A 129 -19.21 8.45 -0.77
C ILE A 129 -17.90 8.09 -0.08
N LEU A 130 -17.04 7.32 -0.75
CA LEU A 130 -15.72 6.95 -0.22
C LEU A 130 -14.81 8.18 -0.07
N LEU A 131 -14.91 9.13 -0.98
CA LEU A 131 -14.23 10.42 -0.89
C LEU A 131 -14.73 11.19 0.35
N ILE A 132 -16.05 11.29 0.56
CA ILE A 132 -16.63 11.93 1.74
C ILE A 132 -16.10 11.31 3.04
N PHE A 133 -16.03 9.98 3.13
CA PHE A 133 -15.47 9.31 4.31
C PHE A 133 -13.99 9.62 4.51
N SER A 134 -13.21 9.63 3.42
CA SER A 134 -11.78 9.95 3.48
C SER A 134 -11.55 11.39 3.95
N VAL A 135 -12.37 12.35 3.52
CA VAL A 135 -12.33 13.75 4.01
C VAL A 135 -12.70 13.83 5.50
N ALA A 136 -13.67 13.04 5.95
CA ALA A 136 -14.06 12.94 7.35
C ALA A 136 -13.05 12.17 8.24
N LEU A 137 -11.96 11.65 7.65
CA LEU A 137 -10.99 10.75 8.29
C LEU A 137 -11.66 9.52 8.90
N LEU A 138 -12.63 8.96 8.17
CA LEU A 138 -13.34 7.72 8.47
C LEU A 138 -13.05 6.71 7.37
N ARG A 139 -13.21 5.43 7.68
CA ARG A 139 -13.17 4.35 6.68
C ARG A 139 -14.31 3.35 6.89
N PRO A 140 -14.83 2.74 5.81
CA PRO A 140 -15.68 1.57 5.93
C PRO A 140 -14.83 0.34 6.24
N ILE A 141 -15.22 -0.42 7.26
CA ILE A 141 -14.69 -1.78 7.52
C ILE A 141 -15.30 -2.76 6.52
N ILE A 142 -16.58 -2.56 6.22
CA ILE A 142 -17.37 -3.31 5.26
C ILE A 142 -18.61 -2.51 4.91
N ALA A 143 -19.18 -2.79 3.75
CA ALA A 143 -20.43 -2.18 3.32
C ALA A 143 -21.35 -3.20 2.65
N PHE A 144 -22.65 -2.95 2.69
CA PHE A 144 -23.69 -3.83 2.20
C PHE A 144 -24.63 -3.04 1.29
N ALA A 145 -24.85 -3.52 0.07
CA ALA A 145 -25.87 -2.97 -0.82
C ALA A 145 -27.17 -3.79 -0.74
N TYR A 146 -28.31 -3.10 -0.78
CA TYR A 146 -29.65 -3.69 -0.73
C TYR A 146 -30.33 -3.56 -2.11
N GLN A 147 -31.27 -4.48 -2.39
CA GLN A 147 -32.00 -4.50 -3.67
C GLN A 147 -32.86 -3.25 -3.91
N ASP A 148 -33.27 -2.57 -2.85
CA ASP A 148 -34.04 -1.32 -2.92
C ASP A 148 -33.17 -0.07 -3.21
N GLY A 149 -31.86 -0.28 -3.42
CA GLY A 149 -30.89 0.78 -3.66
C GLY A 149 -30.33 1.42 -2.39
N SER A 150 -30.74 0.98 -1.20
CA SER A 150 -30.11 1.41 0.04
C SER A 150 -28.74 0.77 0.25
N SER A 151 -27.90 1.40 1.06
CA SER A 151 -26.58 0.89 1.44
C SER A 151 -26.35 1.04 2.94
N LEU A 152 -25.64 0.10 3.54
CA LEU A 152 -25.17 0.17 4.91
C LEU A 152 -23.65 0.14 4.93
N TYR A 153 -23.03 1.13 5.57
CA TYR A 153 -21.59 1.17 5.81
C TYR A 153 -21.32 0.99 7.30
N ILE A 154 -20.40 0.09 7.63
CA ILE A 154 -19.88 -0.03 8.99
C ILE A 154 -18.61 0.82 9.05
N LEU A 155 -18.72 1.98 9.68
CA LEU A 155 -17.66 2.99 9.71
C LEU A 155 -16.86 2.92 11.00
N GLU A 156 -15.57 3.16 10.89
CA GLU A 156 -14.69 3.44 12.02
C GLU A 156 -13.84 4.69 11.75
N ARG A 157 -13.31 5.27 12.84
CA ARG A 157 -12.25 6.28 12.81
C ARG A 157 -10.93 5.58 13.14
N PRO A 158 -10.07 5.34 12.15
CA PRO A 158 -8.80 4.68 12.42
C PRO A 158 -7.86 5.61 13.22
N PRO A 159 -6.86 5.06 13.94
CA PRO A 159 -5.85 5.83 14.66
C PRO A 159 -5.09 6.81 13.77
N ILE A 160 -4.94 6.47 12.49
CA ILE A 160 -4.37 7.32 11.46
C ILE A 160 -5.11 7.12 10.14
N ALA A 161 -5.42 8.23 9.47
CA ALA A 161 -5.95 8.28 8.11
C ALA A 161 -5.33 9.47 7.37
N PHE A 162 -5.23 9.34 6.06
CA PHE A 162 -4.75 10.39 5.18
C PHE A 162 -5.93 11.04 4.46
N SER A 163 -5.92 12.36 4.40
CA SER A 163 -6.86 13.12 3.58
C SER A 163 -6.51 12.97 2.09
N PRO A 164 -7.49 13.13 1.19
CA PRO A 164 -7.24 13.26 -0.24
C PRO A 164 -6.22 14.36 -0.53
N THR A 165 -5.28 14.10 -1.43
CA THR A 165 -4.20 15.04 -1.76
C THR A 165 -4.71 16.29 -2.46
N SER A 166 -5.76 16.20 -3.31
CA SER A 166 -6.41 17.39 -3.90
C SER A 166 -6.98 18.37 -2.89
N LEU A 167 -7.30 17.89 -1.67
CA LEU A 167 -7.87 18.69 -0.59
C LEU A 167 -6.83 19.03 0.48
N THR A 168 -5.59 18.60 0.30
CA THR A 168 -4.50 18.86 1.24
C THR A 168 -3.66 20.01 0.70
N SER A 169 -3.80 21.19 1.31
CA SER A 169 -3.04 22.38 0.90
C SER A 169 -1.54 22.16 1.02
N CYS A 170 -0.80 22.55 -0.02
CA CYS A 170 0.66 22.60 0.06
C CYS A 170 1.11 23.65 1.09
N TYR A 171 2.21 23.35 1.79
CA TYR A 171 2.76 24.27 2.75
C TYR A 171 3.29 25.54 2.06
N ASN A 172 2.74 26.68 2.47
CA ASN A 172 3.22 28.00 2.10
C ASN A 172 3.46 28.83 3.37
N PRO A 173 4.66 29.41 3.56
CA PRO A 173 4.95 30.19 4.75
C PRO A 173 4.14 31.50 4.75
N PRO A 174 3.41 31.84 5.84
CA PRO A 174 2.63 33.07 5.92
C PRO A 174 3.46 34.36 5.73
N SER A 175 4.76 34.27 6.02
CA SER A 175 5.73 35.35 5.85
C SER A 175 6.04 35.68 4.38
N GLN A 176 5.64 34.82 3.44
CA GLN A 176 5.79 35.00 1.99
C GLN A 176 4.43 34.81 1.33
N PRO A 177 3.49 35.76 1.49
CA PRO A 177 2.15 35.64 0.93
C PRO A 177 2.21 35.54 -0.59
N SER A 178 1.40 34.63 -1.16
CA SER A 178 1.31 34.44 -2.59
C SER A 178 0.72 35.69 -3.26
N ASN A 179 1.20 36.00 -4.46
CA ASN A 179 0.55 36.98 -5.35
C ASN A 179 -0.58 36.34 -6.18
N ALA A 180 -0.93 35.07 -5.92
CA ALA A 180 -1.80 34.30 -6.80
C ALA A 180 -3.29 34.51 -6.47
N THR A 181 -3.96 35.24 -7.34
CA THR A 181 -5.41 35.23 -7.59
C THR A 181 -5.89 33.94 -8.27
N LEU A 182 -5.25 32.80 -8.04
CA LEU A 182 -5.62 31.54 -8.70
C LEU A 182 -6.60 30.74 -7.83
N GLU A 183 -7.62 30.20 -8.48
CA GLU A 183 -8.59 29.26 -7.92
C GLU A 183 -7.86 28.02 -7.35
N PRO A 184 -8.28 27.45 -6.19
CA PRO A 184 -7.63 26.30 -5.53
C PRO A 184 -7.40 25.07 -6.40
N GLU A 185 -8.17 24.93 -7.48
CA GLU A 185 -8.24 23.79 -8.39
C GLU A 185 -6.98 23.64 -9.27
N ASN A 186 -6.08 24.63 -9.29
CA ASN A 186 -4.87 24.65 -10.12
C ASN A 186 -3.55 24.78 -9.32
N ALA A 187 -3.57 24.58 -8.00
CA ALA A 187 -2.35 24.65 -7.19
C ALA A 187 -1.51 23.37 -7.34
N VAL A 188 -0.31 23.48 -7.92
CA VAL A 188 0.57 22.34 -8.31
C VAL A 188 1.65 22.04 -7.24
N GLY A 189 1.67 22.77 -6.12
CA GLY A 189 2.69 22.58 -5.08
C GLY A 189 2.49 21.31 -4.25
N ASN A 190 3.57 20.72 -3.73
CA ASN A 190 3.50 19.50 -2.91
C ASN A 190 4.37 19.53 -1.63
N ILE A 191 4.81 20.71 -1.18
CA ILE A 191 5.60 20.84 0.05
C ILE A 191 4.75 20.38 1.26
N PRO A 192 5.22 19.41 2.08
CA PRO A 192 4.44 18.91 3.21
C PRO A 192 4.33 19.97 4.32
N SER A 193 3.18 20.01 4.98
CA SER A 193 2.99 20.79 6.21
C SER A 193 3.48 20.02 7.45
N LEU A 194 3.68 20.71 8.58
CA LEU A 194 4.02 20.05 9.85
C LEU A 194 2.90 19.10 10.34
N GLU A 195 1.65 19.35 9.95
CA GLU A 195 0.53 18.45 10.24
C GLU A 195 0.66 17.13 9.48
N GLU A 196 1.16 17.17 8.24
CA GLU A 196 1.42 15.98 7.44
C GLU A 196 2.62 15.20 7.95
N TRP A 197 3.70 15.88 8.36
CA TRP A 197 4.78 15.25 9.11
C TRP A 197 4.28 14.53 10.35
N SER A 198 3.38 15.16 11.11
CA SER A 198 2.79 14.55 12.31
C SER A 198 1.98 13.30 11.98
N ARG A 199 1.25 13.31 10.85
CA ARG A 199 0.54 12.10 10.34
C ARG A 199 1.52 11.00 9.93
N LEU A 200 2.58 11.33 9.19
CA LEU A 200 3.61 10.38 8.78
C LEU A 200 4.32 9.78 10.00
N TRP A 201 4.66 10.60 10.99
CA TRP A 201 5.26 10.14 12.24
C TRP A 201 4.33 9.24 13.04
N THR A 202 3.02 9.47 12.99
CA THR A 202 2.03 8.62 13.65
C THR A 202 2.01 7.22 13.04
N ILE A 203 2.01 7.10 11.71
CA ILE A 203 2.08 5.79 11.05
C ILE A 203 3.45 5.14 11.26
N TRP A 204 4.54 5.90 11.17
CA TRP A 204 5.89 5.40 11.45
C TRP A 204 6.01 4.82 12.87
N ASP A 205 5.51 5.54 13.87
CA ASP A 205 5.56 5.12 15.27
C ASP A 205 4.61 3.95 15.55
N LEU A 206 3.45 3.88 14.88
CA LEU A 206 2.58 2.71 14.92
C LEU A 206 3.32 1.46 14.41
N VAL A 207 3.91 1.55 13.22
CA VAL A 207 4.63 0.43 12.61
C VAL A 207 5.84 0.04 13.48
N THR A 208 6.69 0.99 13.84
CA THR A 208 7.98 0.68 14.47
C THR A 208 7.94 0.43 15.97
N LEU A 209 6.97 1.01 16.69
CA LEU A 209 6.91 0.93 18.16
C LEU A 209 5.69 0.16 18.69
N LYS A 210 4.71 -0.18 17.83
CA LYS A 210 3.52 -0.94 18.25
C LYS A 210 3.36 -2.26 17.53
N MET A 211 3.83 -2.38 16.28
CA MET A 211 3.74 -3.63 15.52
C MET A 211 4.99 -4.52 15.69
N ILE A 212 6.15 -3.92 15.98
CA ILE A 212 7.42 -4.64 16.19
C ILE A 212 7.61 -4.87 17.70
N PRO A 213 7.51 -6.11 18.20
CA PRO A 213 7.81 -6.39 19.60
C PRO A 213 9.33 -6.36 19.87
N GLN A 214 9.72 -6.21 21.14
CA GLN A 214 11.12 -5.98 21.54
C GLN A 214 12.06 -7.09 21.04
N GLU A 215 11.61 -8.34 21.09
CA GLU A 215 12.34 -9.52 20.64
C GLU A 215 12.60 -9.54 19.13
N MET A 216 11.86 -8.76 18.34
CA MET A 216 12.02 -8.68 16.88
C MET A 216 12.96 -7.57 16.43
N LEU A 217 13.35 -6.63 17.30
CA LEU A 217 14.21 -5.50 16.92
C LEU A 217 15.52 -5.96 16.26
N HIS A 218 16.08 -7.06 16.73
CA HIS A 218 17.35 -7.61 16.24
C HIS A 218 17.19 -8.67 15.14
N GLN A 219 15.95 -8.97 14.73
CA GLN A 219 15.67 -9.98 13.72
C GLN A 219 15.67 -9.35 12.32
N LYS A 220 15.97 -10.19 11.32
CA LYS A 220 15.85 -9.88 9.89
C LYS A 220 14.69 -10.69 9.32
N PRO A 221 13.46 -10.15 9.23
CA PRO A 221 12.34 -10.86 8.61
C PRO A 221 12.58 -11.24 7.14
N ILE A 222 13.45 -10.49 6.46
CA ILE A 222 13.94 -10.76 5.10
C ILE A 222 15.48 -10.70 5.14
N ASP A 223 16.16 -11.73 4.64
CA ASP A 223 17.63 -11.82 4.72
C ASP A 223 18.37 -10.75 3.90
N LEU A 224 17.74 -10.27 2.82
CA LEU A 224 18.22 -9.19 1.95
C LEU A 224 18.02 -7.77 2.55
N ARG A 225 17.60 -7.67 3.81
CA ARG A 225 17.30 -6.40 4.49
C ARG A 225 18.02 -6.33 5.83
N HIS A 226 18.24 -5.12 6.35
CA HIS A 226 18.78 -4.97 7.69
C HIS A 226 17.76 -5.42 8.75
N LYS A 227 18.24 -5.60 9.99
CA LYS A 227 17.38 -5.92 11.12
C LYS A 227 16.42 -4.76 11.44
N CYS A 228 15.25 -5.03 12.01
CA CYS A 228 14.19 -4.04 12.23
C CYS A 228 14.67 -2.75 12.92
N LEU A 229 15.56 -2.86 13.92
CA LEU A 229 16.12 -1.74 14.66
C LEU A 229 16.85 -0.72 13.76
N PHE A 230 17.45 -1.17 12.65
CA PHE A 230 18.17 -0.31 11.71
C PHE A 230 17.28 0.82 11.21
N TYR A 231 16.07 0.49 10.78
CA TYR A 231 15.17 1.43 10.13
C TYR A 231 14.72 2.54 11.09
N ILE A 232 14.58 2.23 12.39
CA ILE A 232 14.22 3.19 13.44
C ILE A 232 15.29 4.29 13.57
N GLY A 233 16.57 3.94 13.40
CA GLY A 233 17.67 4.91 13.39
C GLY A 233 17.92 5.55 12.02
N HIS A 234 17.69 4.80 10.94
CA HIS A 234 17.89 5.23 9.55
C HIS A 234 17.06 6.47 9.19
N ILE A 235 15.75 6.42 9.45
CA ILE A 235 14.84 7.51 9.07
C ILE A 235 15.19 8.87 9.67
N PRO A 236 15.35 9.01 10.99
CA PRO A 236 15.77 10.29 11.55
C PRO A 236 17.19 10.68 11.10
N THR A 237 18.08 9.73 10.83
CA THR A 237 19.44 10.03 10.37
C THR A 237 19.42 10.65 8.98
N PHE A 238 18.65 10.06 8.05
CA PHE A 238 18.48 10.58 6.71
C PHE A 238 17.92 12.02 6.71
N LEU A 239 16.88 12.26 7.52
CA LEU A 239 16.32 13.60 7.70
C LEU A 239 17.33 14.59 8.28
N ASP A 240 18.05 14.22 9.34
CA ASP A 240 19.05 15.11 10.00
C ASP A 240 20.19 15.50 9.06
N MET A 241 20.66 14.56 8.26
CA MET A 241 21.70 14.77 7.26
C MET A 241 21.26 15.78 6.21
N LEU A 242 20.10 15.55 5.59
CA LEU A 242 19.64 16.41 4.49
C LEU A 242 19.19 17.79 4.98
N LEU A 243 18.60 17.88 6.18
CA LEU A 243 18.40 19.17 6.84
C LEU A 243 19.73 19.91 7.03
N SER A 244 20.78 19.22 7.48
CA SER A 244 22.10 19.85 7.66
C SER A 244 22.70 20.34 6.34
N ARG A 245 22.51 19.60 5.24
CA ARG A 245 22.93 20.03 3.89
C ARG A 245 22.14 21.25 3.41
N ALA A 246 20.82 21.27 3.63
CA ALA A 246 19.94 22.32 3.12
C ALA A 246 19.99 23.65 3.90
N ILE A 247 20.06 23.57 5.23
CA ILE A 247 19.95 24.76 6.10
C ILE A 247 21.18 25.02 6.97
N GLY A 248 22.20 24.16 6.92
CA GLY A 248 23.38 24.20 7.78
C GLY A 248 23.11 23.66 9.19
N GLY A 249 24.12 23.76 10.05
CA GLY A 249 24.09 23.29 11.43
C GLY A 249 24.91 22.02 11.66
N GLU A 250 25.03 21.61 12.91
CA GLU A 250 25.69 20.35 13.28
C GLU A 250 24.67 19.20 13.30
N ALA A 251 25.18 17.98 13.14
CA ALA A 251 24.41 16.76 13.33
C ALA A 251 23.80 16.69 14.74
N THR A 252 22.58 16.16 14.83
CA THR A 252 21.92 15.89 16.11
C THR A 252 22.70 14.80 16.86
N GLU A 253 22.89 14.94 18.17
CA GLU A 253 23.59 13.92 18.96
C GLU A 253 22.73 12.66 19.14
N PRO A 254 23.30 11.44 19.06
CA PRO A 254 24.73 11.15 18.86
C PRO A 254 25.18 11.24 17.40
N LYS A 255 26.22 12.04 17.12
CA LYS A 255 26.69 12.28 15.73
C LYS A 255 27.13 11.03 14.96
N TYR A 256 27.60 10.00 15.68
CA TYR A 256 28.06 8.76 15.06
C TYR A 256 26.94 7.95 14.39
N PHE A 257 25.68 8.28 14.65
CA PHE A 257 24.53 7.66 13.98
C PHE A 257 24.57 7.85 12.46
N TRP A 258 25.13 8.96 11.97
CA TRP A 258 25.35 9.15 10.53
C TRP A 258 26.18 8.01 9.93
N ASN A 259 27.17 7.46 10.64
CA ASN A 259 28.01 6.39 10.09
C ASN A 259 27.24 5.07 9.92
N ILE A 260 26.41 4.71 10.91
CA ILE A 260 25.80 3.38 11.01
C ILE A 260 24.38 3.33 10.45
N PHE A 261 23.74 4.48 10.22
CA PHE A 261 22.34 4.58 9.78
C PHE A 261 22.15 5.41 8.50
N GLU A 262 23.18 5.99 7.89
CA GLU A 262 23.03 6.86 6.70
C GLU A 262 22.39 6.14 5.50
N ARG A 263 22.83 4.92 5.19
CA ARG A 263 22.47 4.26 3.92
C ARG A 263 22.05 2.82 4.13
N GLY A 264 20.87 2.49 3.62
CA GLY A 264 20.32 1.14 3.62
C GLY A 264 21.09 0.17 2.74
N ILE A 265 20.70 -1.11 2.79
CA ILE A 265 21.34 -2.20 2.05
C ILE A 265 20.50 -2.59 0.82
N ASP A 266 21.17 -2.85 -0.28
CA ASP A 266 20.60 -3.46 -1.49
C ASP A 266 21.58 -4.50 -2.06
N PRO A 267 21.54 -5.74 -1.56
CA PRO A 267 22.34 -6.84 -2.11
C PRO A 267 21.79 -7.25 -3.48
N HIS A 268 22.66 -7.60 -4.42
CA HIS A 268 22.22 -8.21 -5.67
C HIS A 268 21.60 -9.56 -5.38
N VAL A 269 20.36 -9.77 -5.83
CA VAL A 269 19.66 -11.04 -5.64
C VAL A 269 20.30 -12.15 -6.50
N ASP A 270 20.80 -11.80 -7.69
CA ASP A 270 21.52 -12.72 -8.59
C ASP A 270 22.96 -13.04 -8.15
N ASP A 271 23.59 -12.14 -7.39
CA ASP A 271 25.00 -12.21 -7.02
C ASP A 271 25.18 -11.84 -5.54
N PRO A 272 25.08 -12.82 -4.62
CA PRO A 272 25.19 -12.56 -3.18
C PRO A 272 26.53 -11.94 -2.74
N ASP A 273 27.58 -12.01 -3.58
CA ASP A 273 28.88 -11.41 -3.31
C ASP A 273 28.94 -9.92 -3.69
N HIS A 274 27.91 -9.43 -4.39
CA HIS A 274 27.79 -8.02 -4.79
C HIS A 274 26.67 -7.31 -4.03
N CYS A 275 27.01 -6.16 -3.45
CA CYS A 275 26.05 -5.31 -2.78
C CYS A 275 26.37 -3.84 -3.09
N HIS A 276 25.34 -3.04 -3.34
CA HIS A 276 25.49 -1.60 -3.44
C HIS A 276 26.08 -1.02 -2.13
N ASN A 277 26.74 0.14 -2.24
CA ASN A 277 27.33 0.81 -1.08
C ASN A 277 26.28 1.01 0.03
N HIS A 278 26.64 0.72 1.28
CA HIS A 278 25.75 0.79 2.43
C HIS A 278 26.52 1.18 3.70
N SER A 279 25.82 1.59 4.76
CA SER A 279 26.46 1.91 6.04
C SER A 279 27.16 0.70 6.65
N GLU A 280 28.33 0.92 7.26
CA GLU A 280 28.95 -0.08 8.13
C GLU A 280 28.11 -0.20 9.41
N VAL A 281 27.44 -1.35 9.58
CA VAL A 281 26.56 -1.60 10.72
C VAL A 281 27.21 -2.52 11.75
N PRO A 282 26.88 -2.42 13.05
CA PRO A 282 27.39 -3.35 14.06
C PRO A 282 26.99 -4.81 13.75
N GLU A 283 27.96 -5.72 13.82
CA GLU A 283 27.71 -7.15 13.57
C GLU A 283 26.97 -7.82 14.73
N ARG A 284 27.41 -7.56 15.97
CA ARG A 284 26.86 -8.16 17.19
C ARG A 284 25.70 -7.34 17.74
N ASP A 285 24.67 -8.00 18.26
CA ASP A 285 23.47 -7.34 18.77
C ASP A 285 23.77 -6.37 19.92
N GLU A 286 24.70 -6.71 20.81
CA GLU A 286 25.11 -5.88 21.94
C GLU A 286 25.82 -4.58 21.55
N ASP A 287 26.33 -4.49 20.31
CA ASP A 287 27.02 -3.30 19.80
C ASP A 287 26.06 -2.29 19.17
N TRP A 288 24.77 -2.64 19.01
CA TRP A 288 23.76 -1.71 18.51
C TRP A 288 23.36 -0.68 19.58
N PRO A 289 23.06 0.57 19.18
CA PRO A 289 22.48 1.55 20.09
C PRO A 289 21.15 1.04 20.68
N SER A 290 20.86 1.38 21.94
CA SER A 290 19.57 1.05 22.54
C SER A 290 18.41 1.76 21.83
N LEU A 291 17.24 1.13 21.81
CA LEU A 291 16.02 1.75 21.25
C LEU A 291 15.74 3.12 21.89
N GLU A 292 15.94 3.26 23.20
CA GLU A 292 15.77 4.54 23.92
C GLU A 292 16.71 5.64 23.38
N THR A 293 17.95 5.30 23.08
CA THR A 293 18.93 6.24 22.50
C THR A 293 18.50 6.66 21.10
N ILE A 294 18.02 5.70 20.29
CA ILE A 294 17.52 5.96 18.94
C ILE A 294 16.28 6.86 18.96
N ILE A 295 15.34 6.60 19.86
CA ILE A 295 14.14 7.43 20.03
C ILE A 295 14.51 8.86 20.46
N THR A 296 15.46 9.01 21.38
CA THR A 296 15.94 10.33 21.82
C THR A 296 16.52 11.13 20.66
N PHE A 297 17.36 10.49 19.83
CA PHE A 297 17.88 11.10 18.61
C PHE A 297 16.76 11.50 17.65
N ARG A 298 15.84 10.58 17.34
CA ARG A 298 14.68 10.82 16.48
C ARG A 298 13.89 12.05 16.92
N ASP A 299 13.57 12.14 18.20
CA ASP A 299 12.79 13.25 18.76
C ASP A 299 13.56 14.58 18.66
N GLY A 300 14.89 14.54 18.82
CA GLY A 300 15.77 15.68 18.56
C GLY A 300 15.72 16.18 17.11
N VAL A 301 15.72 15.26 16.14
CA VAL A 301 15.60 15.56 14.71
C VAL A 301 14.21 16.11 14.37
N ARG A 302 13.14 15.48 14.88
CA ARG A 302 11.76 15.99 14.72
C ARG A 302 11.61 17.40 15.28
N ALA A 303 12.20 17.67 16.44
CA ALA A 303 12.21 19.02 17.03
C ALA A 303 13.02 20.02 16.19
N ARG A 304 14.10 19.58 15.53
CA ARG A 304 14.87 20.41 14.59
C ARG A 304 14.06 20.77 13.35
N LEU A 305 13.32 19.82 12.79
CA LEU A 305 12.39 20.07 11.70
C LEU A 305 11.30 21.07 12.10
N ALA A 306 10.69 20.89 13.27
CA ALA A 306 9.67 21.83 13.77
C ALA A 306 10.22 23.27 13.90
N ARG A 307 11.47 23.42 14.40
CA ARG A 307 12.14 24.73 14.45
C ARG A 307 12.36 25.34 13.06
N LEU A 308 12.63 24.54 12.03
CA LEU A 308 12.71 25.03 10.65
C LEU A 308 11.36 25.62 10.20
N TYR A 309 10.24 24.92 10.45
CA TYR A 309 8.91 25.47 10.15
C TYR A 309 8.64 26.77 10.91
N ASP A 310 9.03 26.88 12.18
CA ASP A 310 8.92 28.12 12.96
C ASP A 310 9.76 29.27 12.34
N GLU A 311 10.98 28.99 11.91
CA GLU A 311 11.84 29.98 11.22
C GLU A 311 11.22 30.46 9.91
N LEU A 312 10.64 29.55 9.12
CA LEU A 312 9.95 29.87 7.86
C LEU A 312 8.68 30.70 8.12
N ASN A 313 7.86 30.29 9.09
CA ASN A 313 6.62 30.99 9.45
C ASN A 313 6.88 32.40 9.98
N THR A 314 7.95 32.57 10.77
CA THR A 314 8.33 33.88 11.34
C THR A 314 9.16 34.74 10.40
N GLY A 315 9.55 34.22 9.23
CA GLY A 315 10.41 34.92 8.26
C GLY A 315 11.87 35.04 8.68
N LYS A 316 12.29 34.37 9.77
CA LYS A 316 13.71 34.27 10.17
C LYS A 316 14.54 33.56 9.10
N ARG A 317 13.91 32.63 8.38
CA ARG A 317 14.47 31.96 7.21
C ARG A 317 13.51 32.11 6.03
N ARG A 318 14.09 32.32 4.84
CA ARG A 318 13.34 32.30 3.59
C ARG A 318 13.30 30.90 3.02
N LEU A 319 12.12 30.44 2.61
CA LEU A 319 11.94 29.19 1.87
C LEU A 319 12.63 29.28 0.50
N THR A 320 13.46 28.29 0.16
CA THR A 320 14.11 28.13 -1.13
C THR A 320 13.69 26.81 -1.76
N ARG A 321 13.90 26.64 -3.08
CA ARG A 321 13.66 25.36 -3.78
C ARG A 321 14.44 24.22 -3.13
N ASN A 322 15.71 24.44 -2.79
CA ASN A 322 16.51 23.45 -2.08
C ASN A 322 15.91 23.00 -0.72
N ILE A 323 15.37 23.93 0.08
CA ILE A 323 14.69 23.59 1.34
C ILE A 323 13.39 22.84 1.05
N ALA A 324 12.59 23.32 0.08
CA ALA A 324 11.34 22.70 -0.31
C ALA A 324 11.54 21.26 -0.81
N ARG A 325 12.49 21.04 -1.73
CA ARG A 325 12.91 19.71 -2.20
C ARG A 325 13.35 18.82 -1.05
N THR A 326 14.15 19.35 -0.12
CA THR A 326 14.59 18.58 1.05
C THR A 326 13.40 18.12 1.91
N LEU A 327 12.42 18.99 2.15
CA LEU A 327 11.19 18.65 2.88
C LEU A 327 10.36 17.58 2.15
N VAL A 328 10.15 17.72 0.85
CA VAL A 328 9.40 16.74 0.04
C VAL A 328 10.12 15.40 0.01
N MET A 329 11.40 15.40 -0.36
CA MET A 329 12.20 14.18 -0.52
C MET A 329 12.34 13.41 0.79
N THR A 330 12.58 14.10 1.93
CA THR A 330 12.69 13.41 3.23
C THR A 330 11.35 12.86 3.72
N HIS A 331 10.25 13.54 3.43
CA HIS A 331 8.91 13.04 3.77
C HIS A 331 8.55 11.82 2.91
N GLU A 332 8.80 11.88 1.61
CA GLU A 332 8.56 10.75 0.70
C GLU A 332 9.48 9.57 1.01
N HIS A 333 10.75 9.81 1.37
CA HIS A 333 11.67 8.78 1.84
C HIS A 333 11.13 8.02 3.06
N GLU A 334 10.70 8.75 4.09
CA GLU A 334 10.09 8.12 5.28
C GLU A 334 8.81 7.35 4.90
N GLY A 335 8.00 7.85 3.96
CA GLY A 335 6.86 7.14 3.37
C GLY A 335 7.22 5.80 2.70
N PHE A 336 8.23 5.79 1.83
CA PHE A 336 8.71 4.54 1.20
C PHE A 336 9.26 3.54 2.22
N HIS A 337 9.83 4.02 3.31
CA HIS A 337 10.32 3.14 4.37
C HIS A 337 9.21 2.59 5.27
N VAL A 338 8.08 3.29 5.44
CA VAL A 338 6.88 2.69 6.02
C VAL A 338 6.48 1.49 5.18
N GLU A 339 6.38 1.68 3.86
CA GLU A 339 6.01 0.61 2.92
C GLU A 339 7.01 -0.55 2.95
N THR A 340 8.31 -0.25 2.98
CA THR A 340 9.39 -1.24 3.08
C THR A 340 9.32 -2.07 4.35
N LEU A 341 9.16 -1.42 5.49
CA LEU A 341 9.03 -2.14 6.75
C LEU A 341 7.80 -3.04 6.74
N LEU A 342 6.67 -2.60 6.19
CA LEU A 342 5.48 -3.42 6.19
C LEU A 342 5.64 -4.72 5.38
N TYR A 343 6.34 -4.70 4.23
CA TYR A 343 6.57 -5.96 3.49
C TYR A 343 7.60 -6.86 4.17
N MET A 344 8.47 -6.31 5.03
CA MET A 344 9.31 -7.11 5.91
C MET A 344 8.46 -7.74 7.02
N LEU A 345 7.61 -6.95 7.66
CA LEU A 345 6.86 -7.37 8.83
C LEU A 345 5.77 -8.40 8.52
N ILE A 346 5.17 -8.37 7.33
CA ILE A 346 4.18 -9.37 6.90
C ILE A 346 4.75 -10.80 6.86
N GLN A 347 6.07 -10.96 6.66
CA GLN A 347 6.76 -12.26 6.71
C GLN A 347 6.70 -12.92 8.09
N ARG A 348 6.39 -12.13 9.13
CA ARG A 348 6.23 -12.56 10.51
C ARG A 348 4.83 -12.28 11.07
N GLY A 349 3.86 -11.98 10.20
CA GLY A 349 2.45 -11.89 10.60
C GLY A 349 1.98 -13.20 11.22
N GLY A 350 1.31 -13.14 12.37
CA GLY A 350 0.86 -14.33 13.12
C GLY A 350 1.95 -15.07 13.92
N THR A 351 3.24 -14.84 13.64
CA THR A 351 4.37 -15.53 14.31
C THR A 351 5.35 -14.59 15.02
N GLY A 352 5.11 -13.28 14.99
CA GLY A 352 5.91 -12.30 15.72
C GLY A 352 5.42 -10.87 15.54
N THR A 353 5.18 -10.42 14.32
CA THR A 353 4.65 -9.10 14.03
C THR A 353 3.24 -8.98 14.62
N LEU A 354 2.99 -7.92 15.38
CA LEU A 354 1.67 -7.62 15.92
C LEU A 354 0.83 -6.87 14.87
N PRO A 355 -0.50 -7.12 14.82
CA PRO A 355 -1.39 -6.40 13.92
C PRO A 355 -1.40 -4.89 14.24
N PRO A 356 -1.78 -4.03 13.27
CA PRO A 356 -1.83 -2.59 13.47
C PRO A 356 -2.81 -2.23 14.60
N LEU A 357 -2.25 -1.77 15.73
CA LEU A 357 -3.01 -1.48 16.94
C LEU A 357 -4.05 -0.37 16.69
N GLY A 358 -5.28 -0.61 17.16
CA GLY A 358 -6.38 0.35 17.07
C GLY A 358 -7.16 0.32 15.75
N PHE A 359 -6.80 -0.56 14.82
CA PHE A 359 -7.60 -0.85 13.64
C PHE A 359 -8.46 -2.10 13.89
N THR A 360 -9.71 -2.07 13.43
CA THR A 360 -10.56 -3.27 13.46
C THR A 360 -9.95 -4.39 12.61
N ILE A 361 -9.91 -5.61 13.15
CA ILE A 361 -9.51 -6.81 12.41
C ILE A 361 -10.53 -7.02 11.28
N PRO A 362 -10.09 -7.17 10.01
CA PRO A 362 -11.01 -7.35 8.91
C PRO A 362 -11.94 -8.56 9.12
N PRO A 363 -13.26 -8.43 8.90
CA PRO A 363 -14.19 -9.55 9.02
C PRO A 363 -14.04 -10.47 7.80
N TRP A 364 -12.98 -11.29 7.80
CA TRP A 364 -12.50 -12.04 6.63
C TRP A 364 -13.58 -12.86 5.95
N THR A 365 -14.43 -13.56 6.71
CA THR A 365 -15.53 -14.36 6.15
C THR A 365 -16.52 -13.51 5.36
N ALA A 366 -16.98 -12.39 5.95
CA ALA A 366 -17.93 -11.49 5.30
C ALA A 366 -17.30 -10.77 4.09
N LEU A 367 -16.02 -10.39 4.19
CA LEU A 367 -15.28 -9.81 3.08
C LEU A 367 -15.09 -10.81 1.94
N ALA A 368 -14.77 -12.07 2.24
CA ALA A 368 -14.65 -13.11 1.22
C ALA A 368 -15.98 -13.33 0.48
N GLU A 369 -17.10 -13.37 1.21
CA GLU A 369 -18.44 -13.44 0.61
C GLU A 369 -18.72 -12.22 -0.27
N GLN A 370 -18.34 -11.02 0.16
CA GLN A 370 -18.48 -9.79 -0.61
C GLN A 370 -17.62 -9.78 -1.87
N PHE A 371 -16.36 -10.21 -1.77
CA PHE A 371 -15.43 -10.31 -2.88
C PHE A 371 -15.90 -11.32 -3.93
N ASN A 372 -16.52 -12.42 -3.52
CA ASN A 372 -17.13 -13.40 -4.42
C ASN A 372 -18.32 -12.85 -5.22
N GLN A 373 -18.91 -11.72 -4.81
CA GLN A 373 -19.99 -11.05 -5.55
C GLN A 373 -19.47 -9.97 -6.51
N ILE A 374 -18.17 -9.70 -6.55
CA ILE A 374 -17.61 -8.70 -7.48
C ILE A 374 -17.80 -9.23 -8.91
N PRO A 375 -18.49 -8.48 -9.79
CA PRO A 375 -18.73 -8.93 -11.14
C PRO A 375 -17.41 -9.06 -11.92
N PRO A 376 -17.31 -10.02 -12.85
CA PRO A 376 -16.19 -10.07 -13.79
C PRO A 376 -16.19 -8.83 -14.70
N PRO A 377 -15.06 -8.46 -15.31
CA PRO A 377 -15.01 -7.43 -16.34
C PRO A 377 -16.01 -7.72 -17.49
N SER A 378 -16.58 -6.67 -18.08
CA SER A 378 -17.55 -6.78 -19.19
C SER A 378 -16.94 -7.39 -20.45
N THR A 379 -15.63 -7.25 -20.62
CA THR A 379 -14.82 -7.85 -21.67
C THR A 379 -13.52 -8.40 -21.08
N PRO A 380 -12.83 -9.36 -21.72
CA PRO A 380 -11.56 -9.87 -21.19
C PRO A 380 -10.43 -8.81 -21.20
N TYR A 381 -10.47 -7.87 -22.15
CA TYR A 381 -9.39 -6.91 -22.38
C TYR A 381 -9.92 -5.51 -22.71
N ALA A 382 -9.21 -4.48 -22.26
CA ALA A 382 -9.30 -3.14 -22.83
C ALA A 382 -8.41 -3.05 -24.08
N THR A 383 -8.87 -2.36 -25.13
CA THR A 383 -7.99 -1.91 -26.23
C THR A 383 -7.52 -0.51 -25.90
N VAL A 384 -6.21 -0.33 -25.80
CA VAL A 384 -5.58 0.90 -25.32
C VAL A 384 -4.63 1.43 -26.39
N GLY A 385 -4.57 2.75 -26.55
CA GLY A 385 -3.78 3.39 -27.60
C GLY A 385 -4.34 3.18 -29.02
N PRO A 386 -3.64 3.66 -30.06
CA PRO A 386 -2.37 4.37 -29.96
C PRO A 386 -2.56 5.77 -29.36
N ALA A 387 -1.56 6.29 -28.64
CA ALA A 387 -1.61 7.60 -28.03
C ALA A 387 -0.21 8.21 -27.87
N GLU A 388 -0.14 9.54 -27.84
CA GLU A 388 1.04 10.26 -27.35
C GLU A 388 0.81 10.60 -25.88
N ILE A 389 1.76 10.24 -25.01
CA ILE A 389 1.70 10.57 -23.58
C ILE A 389 2.94 11.34 -23.16
N VAL A 390 2.84 12.04 -22.02
CA VAL A 390 3.98 12.69 -21.37
C VAL A 390 4.29 11.96 -20.07
N LEU A 391 5.52 11.46 -19.94
CA LEU A 391 6.06 10.92 -18.69
C LEU A 391 6.89 12.00 -17.98
N GLY A 392 6.93 11.97 -16.66
CA GLY A 392 7.74 12.90 -15.85
C GLY A 392 7.16 14.32 -15.74
N HIS A 393 7.92 15.20 -15.08
CA HIS A 393 7.57 16.61 -14.82
C HIS A 393 8.79 17.55 -14.81
N GLN A 394 8.53 18.86 -14.80
CA GLN A 394 9.57 19.88 -14.80
C GLN A 394 10.03 20.22 -13.38
N ASP A 395 11.07 19.52 -12.93
CA ASP A 395 11.59 19.68 -11.57
C ASP A 395 13.08 19.29 -11.47
N SER A 396 13.91 19.81 -12.36
CA SER A 396 15.35 19.54 -12.27
C SER A 396 15.91 20.13 -10.97
N GLU A 397 16.60 19.32 -10.16
CA GLU A 397 17.37 19.83 -9.01
C GLU A 397 18.46 20.82 -9.44
N GLY A 398 18.91 20.76 -10.70
CA GLY A 398 19.85 21.73 -11.27
C GLY A 398 19.37 23.17 -11.24
N ASP A 399 18.05 23.37 -11.16
CA ASP A 399 17.38 24.68 -11.12
C ASP A 399 17.14 25.21 -9.69
N ASP A 400 17.44 24.41 -8.66
CA ASP A 400 17.22 24.81 -7.27
C ASP A 400 18.16 25.92 -6.80
N ASP A 401 19.28 26.09 -7.50
CA ASP A 401 20.25 27.16 -7.33
C ASP A 401 20.11 28.20 -8.47
N GLY A 402 20.50 29.46 -8.19
CA GLY A 402 20.51 30.52 -9.20
C GLY A 402 19.21 31.33 -9.27
N GLU A 403 18.70 31.57 -10.48
CA GLU A 403 17.59 32.51 -10.73
C GLU A 403 16.27 32.00 -10.14
N LEU A 404 16.00 30.70 -10.23
CA LEU A 404 14.75 30.07 -9.78
C LEU A 404 14.76 29.71 -8.29
N LYS A 405 15.85 29.97 -7.55
CA LYS A 405 16.07 29.57 -6.15
C LYS A 405 14.89 29.86 -5.20
N PHE A 406 14.14 30.92 -5.45
CA PHE A 406 13.02 31.36 -4.61
C PHE A 406 11.65 31.16 -5.27
N GLU A 407 11.59 30.56 -6.45
CA GLU A 407 10.36 30.17 -7.15
C GLU A 407 9.87 28.83 -6.61
N VAL A 408 9.25 28.88 -5.44
CA VAL A 408 8.77 27.69 -4.70
C VAL A 408 7.26 27.50 -4.76
N GLN A 409 6.54 28.55 -5.15
CA GLN A 409 5.09 28.57 -5.14
C GLN A 409 4.54 27.78 -6.33
N ASP A 410 3.52 26.96 -6.09
CA ASP A 410 2.85 26.15 -7.12
C ASP A 410 3.82 25.25 -7.91
N HIS A 411 4.95 24.90 -7.28
CA HIS A 411 5.99 24.05 -7.86
C HIS A 411 5.92 22.65 -7.26
N GLU A 412 5.78 21.64 -8.11
CA GLU A 412 5.80 20.24 -7.71
C GLU A 412 7.24 19.73 -7.67
N TYR A 413 7.67 19.22 -6.52
CA TYR A 413 8.98 18.59 -6.35
C TYR A 413 8.87 17.07 -6.48
N GLY A 414 9.86 16.41 -7.06
CA GLY A 414 9.94 14.97 -7.21
C GLY A 414 11.37 14.45 -7.14
N TRP A 415 11.50 13.16 -7.39
CA TRP A 415 12.79 12.49 -7.48
C TRP A 415 13.49 12.79 -8.81
N ASP A 416 14.81 12.69 -8.84
CA ASP A 416 15.61 13.00 -10.04
C ASP A 416 15.23 12.14 -11.26
N ASN A 417 14.81 10.89 -11.05
CA ASN A 417 14.36 9.98 -12.09
C ASN A 417 13.01 10.35 -12.76
N GLU A 418 12.30 11.33 -12.23
CA GLU A 418 11.00 11.80 -12.73
C GLU A 418 11.12 13.02 -13.66
N SER A 419 12.32 13.60 -13.81
CA SER A 419 12.55 14.85 -14.55
C SER A 419 13.69 14.72 -15.55
N PRO A 420 13.61 15.34 -16.75
CA PRO A 420 12.54 16.20 -17.29
C PRO A 420 11.34 15.43 -17.86
N PRO A 421 10.24 16.12 -18.23
CA PRO A 421 9.13 15.49 -18.92
C PRO A 421 9.55 15.07 -20.34
N ARG A 422 9.02 13.93 -20.79
CA ARG A 422 9.35 13.32 -22.08
C ARG A 422 8.08 12.84 -22.78
N SER A 423 7.92 13.22 -24.05
CA SER A 423 6.84 12.74 -24.91
C SER A 423 7.17 11.36 -25.47
N VAL A 424 6.23 10.43 -25.36
CA VAL A 424 6.39 9.04 -25.81
C VAL A 424 5.16 8.61 -26.61
N SER A 425 5.42 8.03 -27.77
CA SER A 425 4.39 7.38 -28.59
C SER A 425 4.13 5.97 -28.08
N VAL A 426 2.87 5.65 -27.81
CA VAL A 426 2.41 4.33 -27.39
C VAL A 426 1.57 3.74 -28.52
N GLY A 427 1.93 2.54 -28.98
CA GLY A 427 1.16 1.80 -29.98
C GLY A 427 -0.20 1.34 -29.45
N ALA A 428 -1.03 0.79 -30.34
CA ALA A 428 -2.24 0.11 -29.89
C ALA A 428 -1.88 -1.25 -29.29
N PHE A 429 -2.47 -1.61 -28.16
CA PHE A 429 -2.31 -2.91 -27.52
C PHE A 429 -3.60 -3.33 -26.81
N ARG A 430 -3.67 -4.60 -26.38
CA ARG A 430 -4.72 -5.09 -25.48
C ARG A 430 -4.16 -5.28 -24.09
N ALA A 431 -4.89 -4.84 -23.07
CA ALA A 431 -4.54 -5.05 -21.67
C ALA A 431 -5.63 -5.84 -20.95
N GLU A 432 -5.24 -6.82 -20.13
CA GLU A 432 -6.17 -7.38 -19.15
C GLU A 432 -6.62 -6.28 -18.18
N TRP A 433 -7.92 -6.30 -17.87
CA TRP A 433 -8.52 -5.26 -17.02
C TRP A 433 -7.94 -5.23 -15.61
N ARG A 434 -7.58 -6.39 -15.07
CA ARG A 434 -7.18 -6.58 -13.68
C ARG A 434 -5.79 -7.20 -13.59
N PRO A 435 -4.99 -6.86 -12.56
CA PRO A 435 -3.77 -7.59 -12.27
C PRO A 435 -4.05 -9.07 -11.97
N VAL A 436 -3.02 -9.91 -12.14
CA VAL A 436 -3.09 -11.35 -11.92
C VAL A 436 -3.50 -11.64 -10.48
N THR A 437 -4.56 -12.42 -10.31
CA THR A 437 -5.07 -12.79 -8.98
C THR A 437 -4.32 -13.97 -8.37
N ASN A 438 -4.43 -14.14 -7.04
CA ASN A 438 -3.89 -15.31 -6.36
C ASN A 438 -4.44 -16.62 -6.94
N ALA A 439 -5.75 -16.71 -7.23
CA ALA A 439 -6.36 -17.91 -7.80
C ALA A 439 -5.80 -18.27 -9.18
N GLU A 440 -5.67 -17.27 -10.05
CA GLU A 440 -5.11 -17.47 -11.39
C GLU A 440 -3.65 -17.90 -11.33
N PHE A 441 -2.87 -17.28 -10.43
CA PHE A 441 -1.47 -17.61 -10.26
C PHE A 441 -1.27 -18.98 -9.60
N GLU A 442 -2.14 -19.41 -8.69
CA GLU A 442 -2.08 -20.73 -8.05
C GLU A 442 -2.21 -21.85 -9.08
N VAL A 443 -3.18 -21.72 -10.00
CA VAL A 443 -3.35 -22.65 -11.12
C VAL A 443 -2.07 -22.73 -11.95
N PHE A 444 -1.53 -21.59 -12.35
CA PHE A 444 -0.26 -21.53 -13.10
C PHE A 444 0.91 -22.15 -12.33
N TRP A 445 1.08 -21.80 -11.06
CA TRP A 445 2.18 -22.27 -10.21
C TRP A 445 2.16 -23.80 -10.07
N ARG A 446 0.98 -24.39 -9.82
CA ARG A 446 0.81 -25.85 -9.78
C ARG A 446 1.14 -26.50 -11.14
N ASP A 447 0.68 -25.91 -12.23
CA ASP A 447 0.87 -26.44 -13.59
C ASP A 447 2.32 -26.30 -14.10
N CYS A 448 3.06 -25.28 -13.63
CA CYS A 448 4.42 -25.02 -14.08
C CYS A 448 5.46 -25.97 -13.47
N GLN A 449 5.06 -26.85 -12.54
CA GLN A 449 5.87 -27.92 -11.95
C GLN A 449 7.24 -27.45 -11.41
N GLY A 450 7.23 -26.36 -10.64
CA GLY A 450 8.43 -25.85 -9.96
C GLY A 450 9.37 -25.01 -10.83
N LYS A 451 8.92 -24.57 -12.03
CA LYS A 451 9.64 -23.57 -12.84
C LYS A 451 9.69 -22.19 -12.18
N VAL A 452 8.71 -21.91 -11.33
CA VAL A 452 8.55 -20.66 -10.58
C VAL A 452 8.39 -21.04 -9.11
N PRO A 453 9.08 -20.36 -8.17
CA PRO A 453 8.92 -20.61 -6.74
C PRO A 453 7.50 -20.28 -6.27
N MET A 454 7.14 -20.78 -5.08
CA MET A 454 5.94 -20.30 -4.41
C MET A 454 6.14 -18.82 -4.03
N PRO A 455 5.18 -17.92 -4.29
CA PRO A 455 5.27 -16.52 -3.88
C PRO A 455 5.57 -16.38 -2.37
N GLU A 456 6.47 -15.46 -2.02
CA GLU A 456 6.82 -15.15 -0.62
C GLU A 456 5.67 -14.47 0.14
N SER A 457 4.65 -14.00 -0.58
CA SER A 457 3.39 -13.54 -0.01
C SER A 457 2.47 -14.68 0.43
N TRP A 458 2.79 -15.93 0.08
CA TRP A 458 2.06 -17.12 0.51
C TRP A 458 2.81 -17.85 1.62
N VAL A 459 2.08 -18.73 2.31
CA VAL A 459 2.63 -19.66 3.30
C VAL A 459 1.79 -20.93 3.28
N GLU A 460 2.43 -22.07 3.50
CA GLU A 460 1.74 -23.34 3.71
C GLU A 460 1.76 -23.67 5.21
N GLU A 461 0.58 -23.71 5.82
CA GLU A 461 0.39 -24.06 7.24
C GLU A 461 -0.63 -25.19 7.34
N ASP A 462 -0.30 -26.25 8.08
CA ASP A 462 -1.13 -27.44 8.25
C ASP A 462 -1.58 -28.11 6.92
N GLY A 463 -0.78 -27.97 5.86
CA GLY A 463 -1.06 -28.51 4.53
C GLY A 463 -2.03 -27.67 3.69
N GLU A 464 -2.39 -26.48 4.17
CA GLU A 464 -3.26 -25.53 3.47
C GLU A 464 -2.47 -24.31 3.01
N LEU A 465 -2.71 -23.91 1.77
CA LEU A 465 -2.10 -22.71 1.19
C LEU A 465 -2.85 -21.46 1.69
N GLN A 466 -2.09 -20.51 2.23
CA GLN A 466 -2.59 -19.28 2.82
C GLN A 466 -1.83 -18.08 2.27
N VAL A 467 -2.46 -16.91 2.34
CA VAL A 467 -1.85 -15.64 1.94
C VAL A 467 -1.51 -14.86 3.20
N ARG A 468 -0.27 -14.40 3.32
CA ARG A 468 0.19 -13.63 4.49
C ARG A 468 -0.57 -12.31 4.57
N THR A 469 -0.90 -11.90 5.79
CA THR A 469 -1.39 -10.54 6.09
C THR A 469 -0.75 -10.05 7.38
N LEU A 470 -0.85 -8.74 7.65
CA LEU A 470 -0.41 -8.17 8.93
C LEU A 470 -1.30 -8.59 10.12
N TYR A 471 -2.45 -9.22 9.86
CA TYR A 471 -3.32 -9.85 10.86
C TYR A 471 -3.08 -11.35 11.03
N GLY A 472 -2.04 -11.88 10.39
CA GLY A 472 -1.77 -13.31 10.27
C GLY A 472 -2.17 -13.87 8.90
N PRO A 473 -1.69 -15.06 8.54
CA PRO A 473 -2.10 -15.73 7.30
C PRO A 473 -3.62 -15.92 7.22
N VAL A 474 -4.18 -15.72 6.02
CA VAL A 474 -5.59 -16.00 5.72
C VAL A 474 -5.71 -17.10 4.67
N PRO A 475 -6.72 -17.98 4.74
CA PRO A 475 -6.91 -19.03 3.74
C PRO A 475 -7.03 -18.48 2.32
N MET A 476 -6.55 -19.25 1.33
CA MET A 476 -6.61 -18.84 -0.09
C MET A 476 -8.02 -18.40 -0.52
N HIS A 477 -9.10 -19.07 -0.07
CA HIS A 477 -10.47 -18.70 -0.45
C HIS A 477 -10.88 -17.26 -0.05
N VAL A 478 -10.23 -16.66 0.95
CA VAL A 478 -10.42 -15.25 1.36
C VAL A 478 -9.70 -14.32 0.40
N ALA A 479 -8.47 -14.67 0.03
CA ALA A 479 -7.55 -13.84 -0.74
C ALA A 479 -7.52 -14.16 -2.25
N GLN A 480 -8.33 -15.11 -2.71
CA GLN A 480 -8.27 -15.67 -4.07
C GLN A 480 -8.40 -14.61 -5.18
N HIS A 481 -9.18 -13.55 -4.92
CA HIS A 481 -9.44 -12.45 -5.86
C HIS A 481 -8.48 -11.27 -5.70
N TRP A 482 -7.58 -11.30 -4.71
CA TRP A 482 -6.56 -10.25 -4.54
C TRP A 482 -5.48 -10.42 -5.59
N PRO A 483 -4.82 -9.32 -6.02
CA PRO A 483 -3.62 -9.42 -6.83
C PRO A 483 -2.55 -10.27 -6.12
N VAL A 484 -1.94 -11.20 -6.86
CA VAL A 484 -0.79 -11.95 -6.35
C VAL A 484 0.42 -11.02 -6.23
N LEU A 485 1.18 -11.17 -5.15
CA LEU A 485 2.40 -10.39 -4.92
C LEU A 485 3.62 -11.31 -5.10
N THR A 486 4.43 -11.05 -6.12
CA THR A 486 5.63 -11.85 -6.42
C THR A 486 6.58 -11.08 -7.35
N SER A 487 7.71 -11.69 -7.69
CA SER A 487 8.76 -11.07 -8.53
C SER A 487 8.32 -10.78 -9.97
N TYR A 488 9.05 -9.92 -10.67
CA TYR A 488 8.85 -9.66 -12.10
C TYR A 488 9.03 -10.94 -12.91
N ASP A 489 10.04 -11.76 -12.60
CA ASP A 489 10.36 -12.97 -13.36
C ASP A 489 9.21 -13.98 -13.34
N ASP A 490 8.58 -14.16 -12.17
CA ASP A 490 7.46 -15.06 -11.99
C ASP A 490 6.23 -14.62 -12.79
N LEU A 491 5.93 -13.33 -12.75
CA LEU A 491 4.80 -12.73 -13.47
C LEU A 491 5.07 -12.62 -14.98
N ALA A 492 6.33 -12.45 -15.39
CA ALA A 492 6.73 -12.54 -16.78
C ALA A 492 6.56 -13.96 -17.33
N ALA A 493 6.92 -14.99 -16.56
CA ALA A 493 6.67 -16.38 -16.92
C ALA A 493 5.16 -16.69 -17.01
N TYR A 494 4.36 -16.18 -16.07
CA TYR A 494 2.90 -16.26 -16.13
C TYR A 494 2.36 -15.61 -17.41
N ALA A 495 2.77 -14.36 -17.70
CA ALA A 495 2.32 -13.63 -18.89
C ALA A 495 2.67 -14.37 -20.19
N GLN A 496 3.89 -14.92 -20.29
CA GLN A 496 4.32 -15.73 -21.44
C GLN A 496 3.47 -17.00 -21.59
N SER A 497 3.08 -17.66 -20.49
CA SER A 497 2.21 -18.84 -20.54
C SER A 497 0.83 -18.55 -21.14
N LYS A 498 0.35 -17.29 -21.02
CA LYS A 498 -0.87 -16.79 -21.63
C LYS A 498 -0.67 -16.26 -23.05
N GLY A 499 0.54 -16.33 -23.60
CA GLY A 499 0.89 -15.75 -24.89
C GLY A 499 0.94 -14.22 -24.90
N GLY A 500 1.04 -13.59 -23.73
CA GLY A 500 1.20 -12.15 -23.56
C GLY A 500 2.56 -11.77 -23.00
N ARG A 501 2.67 -10.54 -22.52
CA ARG A 501 3.87 -9.97 -21.88
C ARG A 501 3.46 -9.00 -20.77
N LEU A 502 4.44 -8.54 -19.99
CA LEU A 502 4.24 -7.41 -19.08
C LEU A 502 4.29 -6.09 -19.86
N PRO A 503 3.51 -5.07 -19.47
CA PRO A 503 3.49 -3.78 -20.14
C PRO A 503 4.82 -3.06 -20.01
N THR A 504 5.12 -2.16 -20.94
CA THR A 504 6.19 -1.16 -20.75
C THR A 504 5.70 -0.03 -19.82
N GLU A 505 6.61 0.76 -19.25
CA GLU A 505 6.28 1.94 -18.42
C GLU A 505 5.28 2.88 -19.14
N PRO A 506 5.48 3.26 -20.42
CA PRO A 506 4.51 4.08 -21.14
C PRO A 506 3.13 3.41 -21.31
N GLU A 507 3.08 2.11 -21.62
CA GLU A 507 1.82 1.38 -21.79
C GLU A 507 1.03 1.29 -20.48
N LEU A 508 1.70 0.96 -19.39
CA LEU A 508 1.05 0.89 -18.08
C LEU A 508 0.61 2.28 -17.62
N ARG A 509 1.42 3.32 -17.82
CA ARG A 509 1.03 4.70 -17.49
C ARG A 509 -0.20 5.13 -18.28
N LEU A 510 -0.27 4.80 -19.57
CA LEU A 510 -1.45 5.09 -20.40
C LEU A 510 -2.69 4.34 -19.89
N PHE A 511 -2.56 3.06 -19.51
CA PHE A 511 -3.67 2.31 -18.91
C PHE A 511 -4.14 2.96 -17.60
N LEU A 512 -3.21 3.28 -16.68
CA LEU A 512 -3.53 3.88 -15.39
C LEU A 512 -4.13 5.29 -15.55
N ASP A 513 -3.61 6.12 -16.47
CA ASP A 513 -4.19 7.44 -16.79
C ASP A 513 -5.64 7.34 -17.29
N THR A 514 -5.97 6.25 -17.98
CA THR A 514 -7.29 6.06 -18.58
C THR A 514 -8.28 5.44 -17.61
N TYR A 515 -7.86 4.44 -16.83
CA TYR A 515 -8.78 3.56 -16.10
C TYR A 515 -8.60 3.55 -14.59
N ASP A 516 -7.47 4.00 -14.04
CA ASP A 516 -7.32 4.00 -12.59
C ASP A 516 -8.20 5.09 -11.96
N VAL A 517 -8.78 4.75 -10.81
CA VAL A 517 -9.65 5.65 -10.05
C VAL A 517 -8.86 6.45 -9.01
N GLY A 518 -7.63 6.04 -8.67
CA GLY A 518 -6.80 6.69 -7.68
C GLY A 518 -7.39 6.70 -6.27
N PHE A 519 -6.67 7.32 -5.32
CA PHE A 519 -7.07 7.39 -3.92
C PHE A 519 -8.44 8.06 -3.71
N GLU A 520 -8.69 9.12 -4.50
CA GLU A 520 -9.93 9.91 -4.49
C GLU A 520 -11.12 9.15 -5.04
N GLY A 521 -10.92 8.35 -6.08
CA GLY A 521 -11.96 7.51 -6.66
C GLY A 521 -12.20 6.20 -5.92
N GLY A 522 -11.65 6.04 -4.71
CA GLY A 522 -11.93 4.89 -3.85
C GLY A 522 -10.86 3.79 -3.83
N ALA A 523 -9.74 3.93 -4.57
CA ALA A 523 -8.66 2.94 -4.52
C ALA A 523 -8.12 2.76 -3.10
N SER A 524 -7.74 1.53 -2.75
CA SER A 524 -7.33 1.14 -1.40
C SER A 524 -5.89 1.58 -1.06
N LEU A 525 -5.56 2.87 -1.19
CA LEU A 525 -4.24 3.44 -0.87
C LEU A 525 -4.22 4.03 0.56
N GLY A 526 -3.03 4.41 1.05
CA GLY A 526 -2.90 5.13 2.33
C GLY A 526 -3.37 4.34 3.56
N PHE A 527 -3.13 3.03 3.57
CA PHE A 527 -3.50 2.10 4.65
C PHE A 527 -5.00 1.99 4.89
N ARG A 528 -5.82 2.28 3.87
CA ARG A 528 -7.28 2.22 3.99
C ARG A 528 -7.78 0.86 4.46
N HIS A 529 -7.21 -0.25 4.02
CA HIS A 529 -7.62 -1.59 4.46
C HIS A 529 -6.51 -2.39 5.19
N TRP A 530 -5.24 -2.02 5.05
CA TRP A 530 -4.09 -2.79 5.55
C TRP A 530 -3.87 -4.17 4.91
N HIS A 531 -4.55 -4.44 3.80
CA HIS A 531 -4.37 -5.61 2.96
C HIS A 531 -4.78 -5.28 1.51
N PRO A 532 -4.35 -6.07 0.51
CA PRO A 532 -4.86 -5.96 -0.85
C PRO A 532 -6.38 -6.19 -0.89
N VAL A 533 -7.03 -5.64 -1.91
CA VAL A 533 -8.44 -5.88 -2.20
C VAL A 533 -8.58 -6.33 -3.65
N PRO A 534 -9.69 -6.97 -4.05
CA PRO A 534 -9.88 -7.32 -5.46
C PRO A 534 -9.88 -6.08 -6.36
N ALA A 535 -9.28 -6.21 -7.53
CA ALA A 535 -9.33 -5.17 -8.55
C ALA A 535 -10.74 -5.05 -9.14
N THR A 536 -11.19 -3.82 -9.43
CA THR A 536 -12.57 -3.54 -9.88
C THR A 536 -12.67 -3.01 -11.31
N ALA A 537 -11.54 -2.73 -11.97
CA ALA A 537 -11.53 -2.24 -13.35
C ALA A 537 -12.25 -3.19 -14.33
N GLY A 538 -12.79 -2.61 -15.40
CA GLY A 538 -13.45 -3.30 -16.51
C GLY A 538 -14.96 -3.41 -16.42
N LEU A 539 -15.64 -2.64 -15.57
CA LEU A 539 -17.11 -2.59 -15.50
C LEU A 539 -17.69 -1.48 -16.38
N ASP A 540 -18.74 -1.78 -17.14
CA ASP A 540 -19.40 -0.81 -18.03
C ASP A 540 -19.98 0.39 -17.27
N ALA A 541 -20.43 0.16 -16.03
CA ALA A 541 -21.05 1.19 -15.18
C ALA A 541 -20.14 2.39 -14.88
N ASN A 542 -18.82 2.20 -14.98
CA ASN A 542 -17.82 3.24 -14.76
C ASN A 542 -16.86 3.39 -15.96
N GLU A 543 -17.34 3.07 -17.17
CA GLU A 543 -16.56 3.18 -18.41
C GLU A 543 -15.23 2.39 -18.36
N GLY A 544 -15.23 1.27 -17.63
CA GLY A 544 -14.06 0.43 -17.40
C GLY A 544 -13.12 0.92 -16.28
N ARG A 545 -13.33 2.12 -15.73
CA ARG A 545 -12.50 2.65 -14.63
C ARG A 545 -12.70 1.84 -13.35
N GLY A 546 -11.61 1.58 -12.63
CA GLY A 546 -11.65 0.90 -11.34
C GLY A 546 -10.27 0.82 -10.69
N SER A 547 -10.24 0.32 -9.46
CA SER A 547 -9.01 0.11 -8.70
C SER A 547 -8.23 -1.09 -9.25
N ASN A 548 -6.90 -1.02 -9.22
CA ASN A 548 -6.02 -2.15 -9.53
C ASN A 548 -5.86 -3.15 -8.35
N GLY A 549 -6.58 -2.94 -7.25
CA GLY A 549 -6.45 -3.78 -6.05
C GLY A 549 -5.40 -3.28 -5.04
N ALA A 550 -4.90 -2.05 -5.25
CA ALA A 550 -3.91 -1.36 -4.42
C ALA A 550 -2.58 -2.09 -4.31
N VAL A 551 -1.97 -2.28 -5.47
CA VAL A 551 -0.63 -2.84 -5.65
C VAL A 551 0.15 -2.00 -6.65
N TRP A 552 1.47 -1.97 -6.50
CA TRP A 552 2.32 -1.59 -7.61
C TRP A 552 2.19 -2.65 -8.72
N GLU A 553 2.45 -2.26 -9.95
CA GLU A 553 2.43 -3.16 -11.10
C GLU A 553 3.77 -3.12 -11.83
N TRP A 554 4.35 -4.30 -12.04
CA TRP A 554 5.58 -4.48 -12.79
C TRP A 554 5.45 -4.03 -14.24
N THR A 555 6.49 -3.38 -14.73
CA THR A 555 6.69 -3.11 -16.16
C THR A 555 7.91 -3.88 -16.66
N SER A 556 7.98 -4.11 -17.97
CA SER A 556 9.17 -4.63 -18.66
C SER A 556 10.24 -3.56 -18.93
N THR A 557 10.04 -2.34 -18.42
CA THR A 557 10.97 -1.22 -18.60
C THR A 557 12.03 -1.24 -17.50
N VAL A 558 13.27 -1.49 -17.91
CA VAL A 558 14.43 -1.40 -17.05
C VAL A 558 14.54 0.00 -16.48
N PHE A 559 14.82 0.11 -15.18
CA PHE A 559 15.07 1.38 -14.52
C PHE A 559 16.45 1.89 -14.94
N ASP A 560 16.45 2.93 -15.77
CA ASP A 560 17.66 3.56 -16.31
C ASP A 560 17.43 5.08 -16.47
N GLY A 561 18.50 5.81 -16.77
CA GLY A 561 18.48 7.22 -17.11
C GLY A 561 17.74 7.50 -18.43
N HIS A 562 17.32 8.74 -18.60
CA HIS A 562 16.71 9.21 -19.84
C HIS A 562 17.28 10.57 -20.26
N GLU A 563 16.99 10.99 -21.48
CA GLU A 563 17.49 12.26 -22.02
C GLU A 563 17.12 13.43 -21.11
N GLY A 564 18.11 14.28 -20.82
CA GLY A 564 17.96 15.46 -19.99
C GLY A 564 17.93 15.21 -18.48
N LEU A 565 17.94 13.96 -18.00
CA LEU A 565 17.97 13.66 -16.56
C LEU A 565 19.20 14.29 -15.91
N VAL A 566 18.98 14.95 -14.77
CA VAL A 566 20.04 15.53 -13.94
C VAL A 566 20.04 14.80 -12.59
N PRO A 567 21.06 13.97 -12.29
CA PRO A 567 21.10 13.24 -11.03
C PRO A 567 21.12 14.16 -9.81
N THR A 568 20.48 13.72 -8.71
CA THR A 568 20.47 14.48 -7.47
C THR A 568 21.88 14.68 -6.91
N LYS A 569 22.18 15.90 -6.45
CA LYS A 569 23.38 16.24 -5.68
C LYS A 569 23.07 16.25 -4.18
N LEU A 570 21.82 16.42 -3.79
CA LEU A 570 21.35 16.32 -2.42
C LEU A 570 21.49 14.90 -1.87
N PHE A 571 21.04 13.89 -2.61
CA PHE A 571 21.11 12.48 -2.22
C PHE A 571 21.79 11.63 -3.31
N THR A 572 23.09 11.89 -3.52
CA THR A 572 23.89 11.19 -4.54
C THR A 572 23.74 9.68 -4.47
N GLY A 573 23.45 9.09 -5.63
CA GLY A 573 23.27 7.64 -5.79
C GLY A 573 21.82 7.16 -5.63
N TYR A 574 20.85 8.03 -5.32
CA TYR A 574 19.44 7.62 -5.15
C TYR A 574 18.89 6.87 -6.36
N SER A 575 19.08 7.39 -7.58
CA SER A 575 18.64 6.71 -8.80
C SER A 575 19.81 6.08 -9.55
N THR A 576 20.93 6.81 -9.69
CA THR A 576 22.03 6.41 -10.58
C THR A 576 22.74 5.12 -10.18
N ASP A 577 22.70 4.75 -8.90
CA ASP A 577 23.33 3.50 -8.45
C ASP A 577 22.56 2.27 -8.95
N PHE A 578 21.27 2.44 -9.29
CA PHE A 578 20.37 1.38 -9.76
C PHE A 578 20.15 1.39 -11.27
N PHE A 579 20.91 2.20 -12.02
CA PHE A 579 20.99 2.13 -13.49
C PHE A 579 21.93 0.99 -13.91
N ASP A 580 21.62 -0.20 -13.41
CA ASP A 580 22.48 -1.39 -13.39
C ASP A 580 21.96 -2.54 -14.25
N THR A 581 20.83 -2.32 -14.94
CA THR A 581 20.07 -3.32 -15.73
C THR A 581 19.40 -4.43 -14.93
N LYS A 582 19.41 -4.37 -13.60
CA LYS A 582 18.78 -5.33 -12.69
C LYS A 582 17.40 -4.87 -12.21
N HIS A 583 17.15 -3.57 -12.24
CA HIS A 583 15.92 -2.99 -11.74
C HIS A 583 14.87 -2.81 -12.83
N GLN A 584 13.60 -3.06 -12.50
CA GLN A 584 12.45 -2.78 -13.34
C GLN A 584 11.60 -1.68 -12.72
N VAL A 585 11.01 -0.83 -13.56
CA VAL A 585 10.07 0.21 -13.13
C VAL A 585 8.75 -0.44 -12.71
N VAL A 586 8.17 0.05 -11.62
CA VAL A 586 6.83 -0.31 -11.15
C VAL A 586 5.98 0.94 -10.95
N LEU A 587 4.70 0.88 -11.32
CA LEU A 587 3.75 2.02 -11.23
C LEU A 587 2.47 1.63 -10.47
N GLY A 588 1.70 2.62 -9.99
CA GLY A 588 0.32 2.39 -9.50
C GLY A 588 0.08 2.51 -8.00
N ALA A 589 1.13 2.50 -7.16
CA ALA A 589 1.05 2.56 -5.70
C ALA A 589 0.32 1.37 -5.04
N SER A 590 0.75 1.01 -3.82
CA SER A 590 0.15 -0.07 -3.04
C SER A 590 -0.74 0.44 -1.91
N TYR A 591 -1.46 -0.48 -1.25
CA TYR A 591 -2.21 -0.14 -0.04
C TYR A 591 -1.35 0.41 1.09
N ALA A 592 -0.03 0.15 1.05
CA ALA A 592 0.95 0.62 2.01
C ALA A 592 1.65 1.93 1.57
N THR A 593 1.30 2.48 0.41
CA THR A 593 1.85 3.73 -0.09
C THR A 593 1.06 4.93 0.46
N ILE A 594 1.76 5.94 1.00
CA ILE A 594 1.13 7.20 1.43
C ILE A 594 0.59 7.97 0.20
N PRO A 595 -0.53 8.71 0.31
CA PRO A 595 -1.14 9.35 -0.87
C PRO A 595 -0.23 10.30 -1.66
N ARG A 596 0.73 10.99 -1.01
CA ARG A 596 1.70 11.84 -1.72
C ARG A 596 2.60 11.08 -2.71
N LEU A 597 2.91 9.82 -2.40
CA LEU A 597 3.71 8.94 -3.25
C LEU A 597 2.89 8.28 -4.37
N ALA A 598 1.55 8.39 -4.35
CA ALA A 598 0.68 7.90 -5.42
C ALA A 598 0.56 8.89 -6.59
N ARG A 599 1.45 9.89 -6.64
CA ARG A 599 1.51 10.90 -7.70
C ARG A 599 1.88 10.26 -9.04
N ARG A 600 1.32 10.82 -10.12
CA ARG A 600 1.38 10.28 -11.48
C ARG A 600 2.80 9.98 -12.00
N THR A 601 3.78 10.80 -11.62
CA THR A 601 5.14 10.78 -12.15
C THR A 601 6.11 9.90 -11.35
N VAL A 602 5.72 9.44 -10.15
CA VAL A 602 6.58 8.62 -9.30
C VAL A 602 6.96 7.34 -10.04
N ARG A 603 8.27 7.10 -10.16
CA ARG A 603 8.84 5.88 -10.72
C ARG A 603 9.47 5.10 -9.57
N ASN A 604 8.75 4.11 -9.07
CA ASN A 604 9.32 3.16 -8.12
C ASN A 604 10.04 2.04 -8.88
N PHE A 605 10.95 1.34 -8.23
CA PHE A 605 11.80 0.34 -8.88
C PHE A 605 12.28 -0.72 -7.89
N TYR A 606 12.45 -1.94 -8.39
CA TYR A 606 12.94 -3.09 -7.62
C TYR A 606 13.72 -4.03 -8.55
N GLN A 607 14.66 -4.80 -8.00
CA GLN A 607 15.32 -5.87 -8.75
C GLN A 607 14.29 -6.86 -9.30
N HIS A 608 14.45 -7.30 -10.55
CA HIS A 608 13.45 -8.12 -11.26
C HIS A 608 13.07 -9.41 -10.51
N ASN A 609 13.99 -10.02 -9.80
CA ASN A 609 13.78 -11.24 -9.02
C ASN A 609 13.53 -11.01 -7.53
N TYR A 610 13.32 -9.76 -7.08
CA TYR A 610 12.99 -9.47 -5.68
C TYR A 610 11.49 -9.77 -5.41
N PRO A 611 11.15 -10.78 -4.58
CA PRO A 611 9.78 -11.31 -4.52
C PRO A 611 8.89 -10.70 -3.43
N TYR A 612 9.45 -9.88 -2.54
CA TYR A 612 8.78 -9.38 -1.35
C TYR A 612 7.95 -8.08 -1.49
N PRO A 613 8.15 -7.18 -2.48
CA PRO A 613 7.50 -5.89 -2.46
C PRO A 613 6.01 -6.03 -2.80
N TRP A 614 5.23 -4.97 -2.59
CA TRP A 614 3.78 -4.93 -2.85
C TRP A 614 3.46 -4.81 -4.35
N VAL A 615 4.05 -5.68 -5.17
CA VAL A 615 4.03 -5.58 -6.63
C VAL A 615 3.36 -6.82 -7.23
N SER A 616 2.38 -6.56 -8.09
CA SER A 616 1.74 -7.54 -8.97
C SER A 616 2.01 -7.16 -10.43
N ALA A 617 1.26 -7.69 -11.39
CA ALA A 617 1.30 -7.22 -12.76
C ALA A 617 -0.01 -7.53 -13.49
N ARG A 618 -0.23 -6.85 -14.62
CA ARG A 618 -1.25 -7.20 -15.61
C ARG A 618 -0.60 -7.73 -16.89
N VAL A 619 -1.31 -8.58 -17.62
CA VAL A 619 -0.86 -9.10 -18.91
C VAL A 619 -1.34 -8.19 -20.03
N VAL A 620 -0.45 -7.90 -20.98
CA VAL A 620 -0.77 -7.18 -22.22
C VAL A 620 -0.40 -8.00 -23.46
N TYR A 621 -1.02 -7.65 -24.58
CA TYR A 621 -0.88 -8.32 -25.87
C TYR A 621 -0.71 -7.29 -26.98
N ASP A 622 0.22 -7.56 -27.88
CA ASP A 622 0.39 -6.76 -29.10
C ASP A 622 -0.85 -6.90 -30.01
N LEU A 623 -1.10 -5.88 -30.84
CA LEU A 623 -2.20 -5.82 -31.81
C LEU A 623 -1.73 -5.91 -33.26
#